data_AF-A0A182SU67-F1
#
_entry.id   AF-A0A182SU67-F1
#
_cell.length_a   1.000
_cell.length_b   1.000
_cell.length_c   1.000
_cell.angle_alpha   90.00
_cell.angle_beta   90.00
_cell.angle_gamma   90.00
#
_symmetry.space_group_name_H-M   'P 1'
#
loop_
_entity.id
_entity.type
_entity.pdbx_description
1 polymer ?
#
loop_
_entity_poly.entity_id
_entity_poly.type
_entity_poly.pdbx_seq_one_letter_code
_entity_poly.pdbx_strand_id
1 'polypeptide(L)'
;EVDGIKAYWFSIQENAFESSIDDPYTSCYCKNNQCLPKGLGDLSPCWYNIPVAVSLPHFYKGDPTLSQAIDGLSPNKEKHDAVIIMQPQLGIPMKANIRVQISLLTNVSFNSELRPFHNTVIPLIWAEMSLEKLTPELILLLNLLFGVAPYLQTGFICILALLGASLLATAALVLLCSSEAATFEYDPRKSIRYSTVNMIPYPLRKELEKYGEPEIIRREPLLIENSA
;
A
#
# COMPACT_ATOMS: atom_id res chain seq x y z
N GLU A 1 10.58 16.02 5.04
CA GLU A 1 10.19 16.26 3.63
C GLU A 1 11.45 16.56 2.83
N VAL A 2 11.46 16.23 1.54
CA VAL A 2 12.56 16.55 0.61
C VAL A 2 11.92 17.24 -0.59
N ASP A 3 12.38 18.46 -0.91
CA ASP A 3 11.86 19.27 -2.02
C ASP A 3 10.33 19.42 -2.02
N GLY A 4 9.73 19.59 -0.82
CA GLY A 4 8.28 19.72 -0.63
C GLY A 4 7.48 18.41 -0.68
N ILE A 5 8.15 17.26 -0.84
CA ILE A 5 7.52 15.94 -0.95
C ILE A 5 7.76 15.14 0.33
N LYS A 6 6.71 14.47 0.82
CA LYS A 6 6.82 13.55 1.97
C LYS A 6 7.69 12.35 1.60
N ALA A 7 8.70 12.09 2.43
CA ALA A 7 9.65 10.99 2.23
C ALA A 7 10.03 10.34 3.57
N TYR A 8 10.39 9.06 3.54
CA TYR A 8 10.82 8.27 4.69
C TYR A 8 12.33 8.01 4.64
N TRP A 9 12.94 7.99 5.82
CA TRP A 9 14.37 7.78 5.99
C TRP A 9 14.60 6.33 6.38
N PHE A 10 15.38 5.63 5.57
CA PHE A 10 15.79 4.25 5.82
C PHE A 10 17.29 4.22 6.06
N SER A 11 17.69 3.50 7.10
CA SER A 11 19.08 3.23 7.45
C SER A 11 19.28 1.73 7.53
N ILE A 12 20.48 1.27 7.21
CA ILE A 12 20.88 -0.11 7.52
C ILE A 12 20.83 -0.31 9.05
N GLN A 13 20.25 -1.44 9.48
CA GLN A 13 20.15 -1.80 10.90
C GLN A 13 21.53 -2.18 11.47
N GLU A 14 21.70 -2.08 12.79
CA GLU A 14 22.99 -2.40 13.44
C GLU A 14 23.38 -3.88 13.33
N ASN A 15 22.40 -4.77 13.18
CA ASN A 15 22.58 -6.21 13.02
C ASN A 15 22.57 -6.68 11.56
N ALA A 16 22.60 -5.75 10.57
CA ALA A 16 22.46 -6.12 9.17
C ALA A 16 23.60 -7.03 8.65
N PHE A 17 24.78 -6.95 9.25
CA PHE A 17 25.94 -7.81 8.98
C PHE A 17 26.33 -8.61 10.22
N GLU A 18 25.35 -9.00 11.03
CA GLU A 18 25.58 -9.87 12.18
C GLU A 18 25.46 -11.33 11.76
N SER A 19 26.40 -12.15 12.21
CA SER A 19 26.38 -13.60 12.01
C SER A 19 26.66 -14.26 13.37
N SER A 20 25.69 -15.01 13.87
CA SER A 20 25.80 -15.73 15.14
C SER A 20 25.23 -17.15 15.01
N ILE A 21 25.91 -18.13 15.62
CA ILE A 21 25.48 -19.54 15.60
C ILE A 21 24.18 -19.72 16.40
N ASP A 22 24.01 -18.93 17.46
CA ASP A 22 22.88 -19.04 18.39
C ASP A 22 21.60 -18.36 17.89
N ASP A 23 21.71 -17.54 16.84
CA ASP A 23 20.58 -16.83 16.25
C ASP A 23 20.01 -17.60 15.05
N PRO A 24 18.74 -18.05 15.10
CA PRO A 24 18.11 -18.78 14.01
C PRO A 24 17.99 -17.98 12.71
N TYR A 25 18.06 -16.63 12.77
CA TYR A 25 17.95 -15.79 11.57
C TYR A 25 19.29 -15.50 10.89
N THR A 26 20.40 -15.56 11.63
CA THR A 26 21.74 -15.20 11.10
C THR A 26 22.75 -16.34 11.09
N SER A 27 22.44 -17.48 11.74
CA SER A 27 23.30 -18.68 11.76
C SER A 27 23.62 -19.24 10.38
N CYS A 28 22.76 -19.03 9.39
CA CYS A 28 22.98 -19.43 8.01
C CYS A 28 24.13 -18.68 7.31
N TYR A 29 24.54 -17.51 7.82
CA TYR A 29 25.69 -16.78 7.30
C TYR A 29 27.03 -17.32 7.81
N CYS A 30 27.02 -18.18 8.82
CA CYS A 30 28.24 -18.79 9.36
C CYS A 30 28.64 -20.01 8.54
N LYS A 31 29.92 -20.12 8.23
CA LYS A 31 30.47 -21.23 7.44
C LYS A 31 31.16 -22.23 8.36
N ASN A 32 30.81 -23.51 8.26
CA ASN A 32 31.40 -24.58 9.10
C ASN A 32 31.34 -24.30 10.61
N ASN A 33 30.24 -23.71 11.09
CA ASN A 33 30.09 -23.26 12.49
C ASN A 33 31.16 -22.24 12.92
N GLN A 34 31.70 -21.46 11.98
CA GLN A 34 32.55 -20.32 12.23
C GLN A 34 31.88 -19.08 11.64
N CYS A 35 31.59 -18.11 12.50
CA CYS A 35 31.00 -16.84 12.13
C CYS A 35 32.08 -15.75 12.05
N LEU A 36 31.85 -14.75 11.21
CA LEU A 36 32.66 -13.56 11.24
C LEU A 36 32.24 -12.67 12.42
N PRO A 37 33.16 -11.81 12.93
CA PRO A 37 32.78 -10.77 13.88
C PRO A 37 31.62 -9.92 13.36
N LYS A 38 30.79 -9.42 14.29
CA LYS A 38 29.65 -8.55 13.97
C LYS A 38 30.08 -7.38 13.07
N GLY A 39 29.29 -7.09 12.05
CA GLY A 39 29.55 -5.99 11.11
C GLY A 39 30.23 -6.43 9.82
N LEU A 40 30.48 -7.74 9.64
CA LEU A 40 31.09 -8.33 8.46
C LEU A 40 30.14 -9.35 7.81
N GLY A 41 29.87 -9.18 6.52
CA GLY A 41 29.25 -10.20 5.69
C GLY A 41 30.30 -10.94 4.86
N ASP A 42 30.31 -12.28 4.89
CA ASP A 42 31.19 -13.08 4.05
C ASP A 42 30.76 -13.00 2.58
N LEU A 43 31.63 -12.45 1.72
CA LEU A 43 31.42 -12.39 0.26
C LEU A 43 32.26 -13.42 -0.49
N SER A 44 33.03 -14.27 0.21
CA SER A 44 33.89 -15.27 -0.42
C SER A 44 33.14 -16.19 -1.38
N PRO A 45 31.95 -16.73 -1.03
CA PRO A 45 31.18 -17.57 -1.94
C PRO A 45 30.74 -16.84 -3.22
N CYS A 46 30.56 -15.52 -3.15
CA CYS A 46 30.16 -14.69 -4.28
C CYS A 46 31.33 -14.30 -5.19
N TRP A 47 32.57 -14.37 -4.69
CA TRP A 47 33.75 -13.84 -5.36
C TRP A 47 34.85 -14.92 -5.54
N TYR A 48 34.53 -16.00 -6.25
CA TYR A 48 35.48 -17.07 -6.59
C TYR A 48 36.22 -17.68 -5.38
N ASN A 49 35.59 -17.73 -4.20
CA ASN A 49 36.19 -18.15 -2.93
C ASN A 49 37.40 -17.32 -2.47
N ILE A 50 37.58 -16.12 -3.02
CA ILE A 50 38.56 -15.18 -2.50
C ILE A 50 38.05 -14.70 -1.13
N PRO A 51 38.87 -14.71 -0.07
CA PRO A 51 38.42 -14.45 1.29
C PRO A 51 38.14 -12.95 1.51
N VAL A 52 37.00 -12.47 1.01
CA VAL A 52 36.57 -11.06 1.09
C VAL A 52 35.31 -10.92 1.93
N ALA A 53 35.24 -9.83 2.69
CA ALA A 53 34.07 -9.44 3.47
C ALA A 53 33.58 -8.04 3.10
N VAL A 54 32.28 -7.84 3.26
CA VAL A 54 31.63 -6.53 3.15
C VAL A 54 31.30 -5.98 4.53
N SER A 55 31.48 -4.68 4.71
CA SER A 55 31.09 -3.94 5.91
C SER A 55 30.65 -2.53 5.57
N LEU A 56 30.19 -1.77 6.57
CA LEU A 56 30.14 -0.31 6.44
C LEU A 56 31.54 0.29 6.53
N PRO A 57 31.77 1.51 6.01
CA PRO A 57 33.08 2.15 6.06
C PRO A 57 33.62 2.28 7.49
N HIS A 58 34.92 2.06 7.62
CA HIS A 58 35.63 2.04 8.90
C HIS A 58 35.02 1.07 9.93
N PHE A 59 34.35 0.01 9.46
CA PHE A 59 33.62 -0.95 10.32
C PHE A 59 32.54 -0.29 11.19
N TYR A 60 31.90 0.78 10.70
CA TYR A 60 30.76 1.40 11.39
C TYR A 60 29.65 0.37 11.68
N LYS A 61 29.04 0.43 12.87
CA LYS A 61 28.09 -0.56 13.41
C LYS A 61 28.63 -2.00 13.55
N GLY A 62 29.93 -2.23 13.34
CA GLY A 62 30.59 -3.51 13.60
C GLY A 62 31.15 -3.64 15.01
N ASP A 63 31.79 -4.79 15.25
CA ASP A 63 32.51 -5.06 16.49
C ASP A 63 33.69 -4.07 16.65
N PRO A 64 33.84 -3.40 17.82
CA PRO A 64 34.93 -2.45 18.04
C PRO A 64 36.33 -3.03 17.80
N THR A 65 36.51 -4.34 18.01
CA THR A 65 37.79 -5.03 17.77
C THR A 65 38.28 -4.88 16.33
N LEU A 66 37.36 -4.79 15.35
CA LEU A 66 37.70 -4.59 13.94
C LEU A 66 38.33 -3.22 13.70
N SER A 67 37.74 -2.17 14.28
CA SER A 67 38.25 -0.80 14.15
C SER A 67 39.52 -0.55 14.95
N GLN A 68 39.71 -1.25 16.07
CA GLN A 68 40.89 -1.12 16.94
C GLN A 68 42.10 -1.90 16.44
N ALA A 69 41.90 -2.91 15.59
CA ALA A 69 42.98 -3.71 15.05
C ALA A 69 43.86 -2.96 14.02
N ILE A 70 43.38 -1.82 13.49
CA ILE A 70 44.03 -1.09 12.40
C ILE A 70 44.04 0.41 12.70
N ASP A 71 45.23 0.97 12.74
CA ASP A 71 45.43 2.41 12.92
C ASP A 71 44.86 3.22 11.74
N GLY A 72 44.24 4.36 12.05
CA GLY A 72 43.68 5.27 11.04
C GLY A 72 42.18 5.06 10.76
N LEU A 73 41.55 4.05 11.37
CA LEU A 73 40.10 3.89 11.27
C LEU A 73 39.35 4.77 12.29
N SER A 74 38.32 5.49 11.83
CA SER A 74 37.49 6.34 12.68
C SER A 74 36.01 6.19 12.27
N PRO A 75 35.28 5.21 12.83
CA PRO A 75 33.86 5.03 12.54
C PRO A 75 33.07 6.29 12.93
N ASN A 76 32.30 6.85 11.99
CA ASN A 76 31.50 8.05 12.21
C ASN A 76 30.12 7.88 11.55
N LYS A 77 29.06 8.21 12.28
CA LYS A 77 27.68 8.01 11.80
C LYS A 77 27.39 8.87 10.57
N GLU A 78 27.74 10.14 10.59
CA GLU A 78 27.41 11.07 9.51
C GLU A 78 28.11 10.70 8.19
N LYS A 79 29.34 10.20 8.29
CA LYS A 79 30.19 9.83 7.15
C LYS A 79 30.02 8.39 6.69
N HIS A 80 29.69 7.46 7.57
CA HIS A 80 29.78 6.02 7.28
C HIS A 80 28.45 5.27 7.40
N ASP A 81 27.37 5.93 7.81
CA ASP A 81 26.04 5.31 7.75
C ASP A 81 25.55 5.21 6.30
N ALA A 82 24.75 4.19 6.01
CA ALA A 82 24.13 3.99 4.70
C ALA A 82 22.65 4.34 4.80
N VAL A 83 22.25 5.43 4.12
CA VAL A 83 20.94 6.05 4.26
C VAL A 83 20.27 6.21 2.90
N ILE A 84 18.99 5.87 2.82
CA ILE A 84 18.15 6.08 1.65
C ILE A 84 16.90 6.85 2.09
N ILE A 85 16.63 7.98 1.47
CA ILE A 85 15.42 8.76 1.66
C ILE A 85 14.49 8.48 0.49
N MET A 86 13.35 7.86 0.75
CA MET A 86 12.46 7.32 -0.28
C MET A 86 11.04 7.88 -0.17
N GLN A 87 10.42 8.15 -1.32
CA GLN A 87 9.01 8.50 -1.43
C GLN A 87 8.15 7.25 -1.18
N PRO A 88 7.25 7.21 -0.18
CA PRO A 88 6.65 5.96 0.29
C PRO A 88 5.58 5.36 -0.62
N GLN A 89 4.93 6.14 -1.49
CA GLN A 89 3.89 5.64 -2.40
C GLN A 89 4.46 5.05 -3.70
N LEU A 90 5.53 5.63 -4.23
CA LEU A 90 6.15 5.22 -5.50
C LEU A 90 7.47 4.47 -5.33
N GLY A 91 8.05 4.49 -4.13
CA GLY A 91 9.36 3.87 -3.86
C GLY A 91 10.55 4.58 -4.50
N ILE A 92 10.38 5.82 -4.97
CA ILE A 92 11.44 6.57 -5.64
C ILE A 92 12.44 7.08 -4.59
N PRO A 93 13.75 6.79 -4.72
CA PRO A 93 14.76 7.37 -3.83
C PRO A 93 14.92 8.86 -4.15
N MET A 94 14.52 9.72 -3.22
CA MET A 94 14.68 11.17 -3.31
C MET A 94 16.14 11.59 -3.07
N LYS A 95 16.80 10.92 -2.11
CA LYS A 95 18.23 11.01 -1.86
C LYS A 95 18.76 9.66 -1.39
N ALA A 96 19.98 9.31 -1.73
CA ALA A 96 20.61 8.08 -1.26
C ALA A 96 22.11 8.27 -1.06
N ASN A 97 22.63 7.73 0.03
CA ASN A 97 24.06 7.63 0.32
C ASN A 97 24.31 6.19 0.73
N ILE A 98 24.62 5.35 -0.26
CA ILE A 98 24.91 3.93 -0.05
C ILE A 98 26.43 3.81 0.08
N ARG A 99 26.88 3.34 1.24
CA ARG A 99 28.30 3.26 1.57
C ARG A 99 28.66 1.83 1.94
N VAL A 100 29.68 1.31 1.29
CA VAL A 100 30.14 -0.06 1.48
C VAL A 100 31.66 -0.09 1.52
N GLN A 101 32.21 -1.01 2.30
CA GLN A 101 33.63 -1.27 2.41
C GLN A 101 33.91 -2.73 2.09
N ILE A 102 34.92 -2.95 1.26
CA ILE A 102 35.44 -4.27 0.95
C ILE A 102 36.71 -4.49 1.74
N SER A 103 36.75 -5.60 2.47
CA SER A 103 37.86 -5.98 3.33
C SER A 103 38.35 -7.38 2.99
N LEU A 104 39.64 -7.63 3.14
CA LEU A 104 40.26 -8.94 2.99
C LEU A 104 40.29 -9.66 4.34
N LEU A 105 39.80 -10.89 4.37
CA LEU A 105 39.89 -11.79 5.52
C LEU A 105 41.23 -12.53 5.43
N THR A 106 42.18 -12.22 6.31
CA THR A 106 43.52 -12.83 6.26
C THR A 106 43.66 -13.97 7.26
N ASN A 107 43.85 -15.18 6.73
CA ASN A 107 44.27 -16.35 7.49
C ASN A 107 45.58 -16.90 6.91
N VAL A 108 46.68 -16.23 7.29
CA VAL A 108 48.01 -16.45 6.72
C VAL A 108 48.91 -17.13 7.74
N SER A 109 48.97 -18.46 7.68
CA SER A 109 49.86 -19.28 8.52
C SER A 109 51.13 -19.74 7.79
N PHE A 110 51.18 -19.61 6.46
CA PHE A 110 52.24 -20.18 5.62
C PHE A 110 53.50 -19.31 5.49
N ASN A 111 53.40 -17.99 5.70
CA ASN A 111 54.50 -17.04 5.54
C ASN A 111 54.79 -16.31 6.86
N SER A 112 56.04 -16.37 7.33
CA SER A 112 56.48 -15.70 8.57
C SER A 112 56.33 -14.18 8.51
N GLU A 113 56.53 -13.58 7.33
CA GLU A 113 56.41 -12.13 7.13
C GLU A 113 54.97 -11.63 7.28
N LEU A 114 53.98 -12.50 7.05
CA LEU A 114 52.56 -12.14 7.12
C LEU A 114 51.92 -12.47 8.47
N ARG A 115 52.70 -13.00 9.43
CA ARG A 115 52.21 -13.29 10.80
C ARG A 115 51.53 -12.12 11.50
N PRO A 116 51.98 -10.85 11.36
CA PRO A 116 51.30 -9.72 11.99
C PRO A 116 49.85 -9.53 11.53
N PHE A 117 49.49 -10.06 10.35
CA PHE A 117 48.15 -9.98 9.77
C PHE A 117 47.34 -11.27 9.95
N HIS A 118 47.79 -12.19 10.79
CA HIS A 118 47.08 -13.45 11.02
C HIS A 118 45.76 -13.19 11.77
N ASN A 119 44.65 -13.68 11.21
CA ASN A 119 43.29 -13.47 11.73
C ASN A 119 42.89 -11.98 11.84
N THR A 120 43.38 -11.15 10.92
CA THR A 120 43.02 -9.74 10.83
C THR A 120 42.08 -9.51 9.64
N VAL A 121 41.26 -8.46 9.71
CA VAL A 121 40.39 -8.04 8.61
C VAL A 121 40.93 -6.74 8.05
N ILE A 122 41.54 -6.80 6.87
CA ILE A 122 42.24 -5.66 6.28
C ILE A 122 41.29 -4.91 5.34
N PRO A 123 40.87 -3.66 5.65
CA PRO A 123 40.05 -2.86 4.76
C PRO A 123 40.88 -2.47 3.53
N LEU A 124 40.36 -2.76 2.34
CA LEU A 124 41.04 -2.46 1.09
C LEU A 124 40.57 -1.11 0.53
N ILE A 125 39.25 -0.97 0.38
CA ILE A 125 38.61 0.20 -0.18
C ILE A 125 37.19 0.32 0.38
N TRP A 126 36.73 1.56 0.53
CA TRP A 126 35.31 1.86 0.68
C TRP A 126 34.86 2.77 -0.46
N ALA A 127 33.61 2.63 -0.85
CA ALA A 127 33.01 3.39 -1.92
C ALA A 127 31.66 3.95 -1.45
N GLU A 128 31.34 5.14 -1.95
CA GLU A 128 30.03 5.77 -1.78
C GLU A 128 29.36 5.90 -3.14
N MET A 129 28.13 5.39 -3.22
CA MET A 129 27.18 5.65 -4.29
C MET A 129 26.18 6.67 -3.77
N SER A 130 26.22 7.88 -4.30
CA SER A 130 25.36 8.98 -3.85
C SER A 130 24.38 9.44 -4.94
N LEU A 131 23.17 9.75 -4.49
CA LEU A 131 22.14 10.47 -5.22
C LEU A 131 21.74 11.66 -4.37
N GLU A 132 22.33 12.83 -4.65
CA GLU A 132 22.07 14.03 -3.86
C GLU A 132 20.80 14.78 -4.28
N LYS A 133 20.51 14.77 -5.60
CA LYS A 133 19.40 15.51 -6.19
C LYS A 133 18.85 14.78 -7.42
N LEU A 134 17.53 14.71 -7.51
CA LEU A 134 16.82 14.25 -8.70
C LEU A 134 16.87 15.29 -9.81
N THR A 135 16.59 14.87 -11.04
CA THR A 135 16.48 15.80 -12.17
C THR A 135 15.33 16.80 -11.94
N PRO A 136 15.46 18.05 -12.37
CA PRO A 136 14.41 19.07 -12.18
C PRO A 136 13.06 18.65 -12.75
N GLU A 137 13.06 17.93 -13.88
CA GLU A 137 11.86 17.40 -14.54
C GLU A 137 11.12 16.41 -13.65
N LEU A 138 11.85 15.50 -13.00
CA LEU A 138 11.26 14.53 -12.09
C LEU A 138 10.73 15.20 -10.82
N ILE A 139 11.46 16.18 -10.27
CA ILE A 139 10.99 16.97 -9.13
C ILE A 139 9.70 17.72 -9.49
N LEU A 140 9.62 18.32 -10.68
CA LEU A 140 8.41 18.99 -11.15
C LEU A 140 7.23 18.01 -11.28
N LEU A 141 7.46 16.84 -11.88
CA LEU A 141 6.44 15.81 -12.04
C LEU A 141 5.93 15.31 -10.68
N LEU A 142 6.82 15.06 -9.73
CA LEU A 142 6.46 14.61 -8.39
C LEU A 142 5.68 15.68 -7.63
N ASN A 143 6.06 16.95 -7.76
CA ASN A 143 5.31 18.06 -7.17
C ASN A 143 3.93 18.25 -7.82
N LEU A 144 3.80 18.07 -9.13
CA LEU A 144 2.50 18.08 -9.79
C LEU A 144 1.63 16.92 -9.30
N LEU A 145 2.21 15.72 -9.19
CA LEU A 145 1.51 14.51 -8.79
C LEU A 145 1.06 14.53 -7.33
N PHE A 146 1.92 14.94 -6.40
CA PHE A 146 1.60 14.92 -4.96
C PHE A 146 1.11 16.25 -4.41
N GLY A 147 1.51 17.37 -5.01
CA GLY A 147 1.19 18.71 -4.55
C GLY A 147 -0.01 19.34 -5.25
N VAL A 148 -0.35 18.96 -6.49
CA VAL A 148 -1.44 19.61 -7.27
C VAL A 148 -2.56 18.64 -7.59
N ALA A 149 -2.24 17.46 -8.14
CA ALA A 149 -3.22 16.48 -8.59
C ALA A 149 -4.25 16.05 -7.52
N PRO A 150 -3.90 15.78 -6.24
CA PRO A 150 -4.90 15.37 -5.26
C PRO A 150 -5.93 16.48 -4.99
N TYR A 151 -5.51 17.74 -4.93
CA TYR A 151 -6.44 18.86 -4.72
C TYR A 151 -7.38 19.05 -5.92
N LEU A 152 -6.86 18.94 -7.15
CA LEU A 152 -7.70 18.98 -8.35
C LEU A 152 -8.68 17.81 -8.39
N GLN A 153 -8.22 16.60 -8.07
CA GLN A 153 -9.05 15.40 -8.03
C GLN A 153 -10.15 15.52 -6.98
N THR A 154 -9.81 15.94 -5.75
CA THR A 154 -10.81 16.16 -4.69
C THR A 154 -11.81 17.23 -5.09
N GLY A 155 -11.36 18.35 -5.67
CA GLY A 155 -12.26 19.39 -6.19
C GLY A 155 -13.23 18.86 -7.23
N PHE A 156 -12.75 18.08 -8.19
CA PHE A 156 -13.59 17.45 -9.22
C PHE A 156 -14.60 16.47 -8.62
N ILE A 157 -14.19 15.64 -7.66
CA ILE A 157 -15.08 14.71 -6.93
C ILE A 157 -16.19 15.49 -6.21
N CYS A 158 -15.85 16.58 -5.52
CA CYS A 158 -16.84 17.40 -4.82
C CYS A 158 -17.85 18.04 -5.79
N ILE A 159 -17.39 18.58 -6.93
CA ILE A 159 -18.26 19.17 -7.94
C ILE A 159 -19.23 18.12 -8.50
N LEU A 160 -18.72 16.94 -8.89
CA LEU A 160 -19.57 15.87 -9.40
C LEU A 160 -20.56 15.35 -8.35
N ALA A 161 -20.15 15.26 -7.09
CA ALA A 161 -21.03 14.86 -5.99
C ALA A 161 -22.17 15.87 -5.78
N LEU A 162 -21.88 17.18 -5.82
CA LEU A 162 -22.89 18.24 -5.71
C LEU A 162 -23.87 18.23 -6.89
N LEU A 163 -23.36 18.05 -8.11
CA LEU A 163 -24.20 17.93 -9.32
C LEU A 163 -25.11 16.70 -9.23
N GLY A 164 -24.57 15.55 -8.82
CA GLY A 164 -25.34 14.33 -8.61
C GLY A 164 -26.43 14.47 -7.54
N ALA A 165 -26.09 15.09 -6.41
CA ALA A 165 -27.06 15.35 -5.33
C ALA A 165 -28.19 16.28 -5.79
N SER A 166 -27.86 17.32 -6.57
CA SER A 166 -28.85 18.24 -7.15
C SER A 166 -29.81 17.52 -8.11
N LEU A 167 -29.27 16.69 -9.02
CA LEU A 167 -30.08 15.87 -9.94
C LEU A 167 -31.03 14.94 -9.18
N LEU A 168 -30.55 14.23 -8.16
CA LEU A 168 -31.37 13.36 -7.32
C LEU A 168 -32.46 14.13 -6.58
N ALA A 169 -32.14 15.31 -6.03
CA ALA A 169 -33.11 16.17 -5.35
C ALA A 169 -34.21 16.64 -6.32
N THR A 170 -33.83 17.06 -7.53
CA THR A 170 -34.82 17.48 -8.54
C THR A 170 -35.72 16.32 -8.98
N ALA A 171 -35.17 15.11 -9.17
CA ALA A 171 -35.96 13.93 -9.50
C ALA A 171 -36.94 13.55 -8.38
N ALA A 172 -36.49 13.59 -7.12
CA ALA A 172 -37.35 13.34 -5.97
C ALA A 172 -38.48 14.37 -5.87
N LEU A 173 -38.19 15.66 -6.06
CA LEU A 173 -39.20 16.72 -6.09
C LEU A 173 -40.25 16.49 -7.20
N VAL A 174 -39.82 16.12 -8.41
CA VAL A 174 -40.73 15.81 -9.52
C VAL A 174 -41.63 14.61 -9.20
N LEU A 175 -41.09 13.54 -8.62
CA LEU A 175 -41.87 12.37 -8.20
C LEU A 175 -42.92 12.75 -7.13
N LEU A 176 -42.52 13.52 -6.12
CA LEU A 176 -43.43 14.00 -5.08
C LEU A 176 -44.55 14.89 -5.66
N CYS A 177 -44.22 15.88 -6.50
CA CYS A 177 -45.21 16.73 -7.14
C CYS A 177 -46.14 15.95 -8.09
N SER A 178 -45.64 14.93 -8.80
CA SER A 178 -46.47 14.09 -9.67
C SER A 178 -47.46 13.21 -8.88
N SER A 179 -47.12 12.83 -7.65
CA SER A 179 -47.99 12.06 -6.77
C SER A 179 -49.16 12.89 -6.23
N GLU A 180 -48.94 14.18 -5.96
CA GLU A 180 -49.99 15.12 -5.56
C GLU A 180 -50.91 15.47 -6.75
N ALA A 181 -50.38 15.57 -7.97
CA ALA A 181 -51.19 15.78 -9.18
C ALA A 181 -52.08 14.58 -9.55
N ALA A 182 -51.73 13.36 -9.10
CA ALA A 182 -52.55 12.17 -9.29
C ALA A 182 -53.78 12.11 -8.35
N THR A 183 -53.81 12.93 -7.29
CA THR A 183 -55.04 13.15 -6.49
C THR A 183 -55.93 14.19 -7.16
N PHE A 184 -56.41 13.89 -8.38
CA PHE A 184 -57.43 14.69 -9.03
C PHE A 184 -58.78 14.48 -8.33
N GLU A 185 -59.31 15.58 -7.82
CA GLU A 185 -60.53 15.76 -7.04
C GLU A 185 -61.78 15.27 -7.81
N TYR A 186 -62.51 14.30 -7.25
CA TYR A 186 -63.85 13.93 -7.71
C TYR A 186 -64.83 15.06 -7.35
N ASP A 187 -65.16 15.93 -8.31
CA ASP A 187 -66.15 17.01 -8.17
C ASP A 187 -67.58 16.50 -8.48
N PRO A 188 -68.47 16.37 -7.48
CA PRO A 188 -69.83 15.87 -7.68
C PRO A 188 -70.78 16.89 -8.34
N ARG A 189 -70.36 18.14 -8.64
CA ARG A 189 -71.22 19.15 -9.29
C ARG A 189 -71.03 19.27 -10.80
N LYS A 190 -70.00 18.66 -11.39
CA LYS A 190 -69.90 18.54 -12.85
C LYS A 190 -70.84 17.44 -13.33
N SER A 191 -72.04 17.83 -13.72
CA SER A 191 -72.99 16.89 -14.32
C SER A 191 -72.36 16.24 -15.56
N ILE A 192 -72.19 14.92 -15.47
CA ILE A 192 -71.81 14.11 -16.62
C ILE A 192 -72.98 14.19 -17.59
N ARG A 193 -72.82 14.96 -18.67
CA ARG A 193 -73.74 14.90 -19.81
C ARG A 193 -73.45 13.57 -20.50
N TYR A 194 -74.24 12.55 -20.19
CA TYR A 194 -74.14 11.23 -20.81
C TYR A 194 -74.24 11.37 -22.32
N SER A 195 -73.21 10.89 -23.02
CA SER A 195 -73.24 10.63 -24.45
C SER A 195 -74.47 9.79 -24.78
N THR A 196 -75.21 10.17 -25.83
CA THR A 196 -76.40 9.49 -26.33
C THR A 196 -76.01 8.18 -27.04
N VAL A 197 -75.49 7.22 -26.29
CA VAL A 197 -75.27 5.86 -26.77
C VAL A 197 -76.28 4.95 -26.08
N ASN A 198 -77.22 4.40 -26.85
CA ASN A 198 -78.20 3.45 -26.37
C ASN A 198 -77.48 2.20 -25.83
N MET A 199 -77.47 2.03 -24.52
CA MET A 199 -77.07 0.77 -23.89
C MET A 199 -78.16 -0.28 -24.13
N ILE A 200 -77.79 -1.39 -24.79
CA ILE A 200 -78.63 -2.59 -24.91
C ILE A 200 -78.72 -3.22 -23.50
N PRO A 201 -79.92 -3.41 -22.92
CA PRO A 201 -80.02 -3.96 -21.58
C PRO A 201 -79.71 -5.46 -21.57
N TYR A 202 -78.72 -5.86 -20.78
CA TYR A 202 -78.47 -7.26 -20.41
C TYR A 202 -79.47 -7.66 -19.31
N PRO A 203 -80.21 -8.77 -19.43
CA PRO A 203 -81.30 -9.09 -18.51
C PRO A 203 -80.76 -9.51 -17.13
N LEU A 204 -81.12 -8.72 -16.12
CA LEU A 204 -80.81 -8.97 -14.72
C LEU A 204 -81.83 -9.91 -14.06
N ARG A 205 -81.27 -10.89 -13.35
CA ARG A 205 -81.67 -11.31 -12.00
C ARG A 205 -82.94 -12.16 -11.82
N LYS A 206 -83.92 -12.19 -12.73
CA LYS A 206 -85.12 -13.04 -12.55
C LYS A 206 -84.92 -14.55 -12.81
N GLU A 207 -83.87 -14.96 -13.51
CA GLU A 207 -83.55 -16.40 -13.76
C GLU A 207 -82.56 -16.99 -12.74
N LEU A 208 -81.84 -16.15 -11.99
CA LEU A 208 -80.84 -16.60 -11.01
C LEU A 208 -81.43 -17.02 -9.65
N GLU A 209 -82.71 -16.69 -9.38
CA GLU A 209 -83.44 -17.19 -8.21
C GLU A 209 -83.94 -18.64 -8.37
N LYS A 210 -83.82 -19.23 -9.57
CA LYS A 210 -84.29 -20.59 -9.88
C LYS A 210 -83.35 -21.71 -9.41
N TYR A 211 -82.11 -21.39 -9.09
CA TYR A 211 -81.10 -22.36 -8.66
C TYR A 211 -80.48 -21.89 -7.34
N GLY A 212 -80.91 -22.48 -6.23
CA GLY A 212 -80.45 -22.14 -4.89
C GLY A 212 -78.95 -22.39 -4.66
N GLU A 213 -78.37 -21.62 -3.74
CA GLU A 213 -77.04 -21.84 -3.13
C GLU A 213 -77.01 -23.17 -2.35
N PRO A 214 -75.87 -23.91 -2.23
CA PRO A 214 -74.60 -23.37 -1.71
C PRO A 214 -73.29 -24.07 -2.19
N GLU A 215 -72.11 -23.53 -1.81
CA GLU A 215 -71.15 -24.17 -0.87
C GLU A 215 -69.79 -23.43 -0.88
N ILE A 216 -69.30 -23.07 0.31
CA ILE A 216 -68.08 -22.29 0.54
C ILE A 216 -66.89 -23.26 0.67
N ILE A 217 -65.98 -23.27 -0.30
CA ILE A 217 -64.69 -23.97 -0.17
C ILE A 217 -63.68 -22.99 0.46
N ARG A 218 -63.40 -23.19 1.74
CA ARG A 218 -62.31 -22.51 2.49
C ARG A 218 -60.97 -23.17 2.16
N ARG A 219 -59.94 -22.40 1.82
CA ARG A 219 -58.53 -22.82 1.95
C ARG A 219 -57.71 -21.72 2.64
N GLU A 220 -57.09 -22.11 3.75
CA GLU A 220 -56.16 -21.34 4.57
C GLU A 220 -54.75 -21.23 3.93
N PRO A 221 -53.90 -20.30 4.40
CA PRO A 221 -52.64 -19.95 3.77
C PRO A 221 -51.48 -20.86 4.19
N LEU A 222 -50.54 -21.11 3.27
CA LEU A 222 -49.27 -21.78 3.56
C LEU A 222 -48.14 -20.75 3.62
N LEU A 223 -47.61 -20.57 4.83
CA LEU A 223 -46.29 -20.02 5.14
C LEU A 223 -45.21 -20.97 4.62
N ILE A 224 -44.14 -20.44 4.02
CA ILE A 224 -42.83 -21.13 4.03
C ILE A 224 -41.72 -20.09 4.27
N GLU A 225 -41.03 -20.32 5.38
CA GLU A 225 -39.78 -19.70 5.84
C GLU A 225 -38.56 -20.40 5.19
N ASN A 226 -37.40 -19.79 5.36
CA ASN A 226 -36.14 -20.00 4.63
C ASN A 226 -35.40 -21.35 4.82
N SER A 227 -34.47 -21.57 3.86
CA SER A 227 -33.14 -22.22 3.93
C SER A 227 -33.02 -23.76 3.97
N ALA A 228 -32.33 -24.28 2.95
CA ALA A 228 -31.17 -25.18 3.01
C ALA A 228 -30.39 -25.07 1.69
#